data_AF-A0A515A2P3-F1
#
_entry.id   AF-A0A515A2P3-F1
#
_cell.length_a   1.000
_cell.length_b   1.000
_cell.length_c   1.000
_cell.angle_alpha   90.00
_cell.angle_beta   90.00
_cell.angle_gamma   90.00
#
_symmetry.space_group_name_H-M   'P 1'
#
loop_
_entity.id
_entity.type
_entity.pdbx_description
1 polymer ?
#
loop_
_entity_poly.entity_id
_entity_poly.type
_entity_poly.pdbx_seq_one_letter_code
_entity_poly.pdbx_strand_id
1 'polypeptide(L)'
;MELSNLYSSVNRQLEKLAFLVEASEGVYGLYEFLLTIGYYDFLTIVGKYAIAYDLLKELLLEDLIVLEEFTDPDLKQKIRNVELTEVELILNQPFSWYTSSRPMYSVAITAKGEAYIEAANEIDLKKLERRFLYNDGK
;
A
#
# COMPACT_ATOMS: atom_id res chain seq x y z
N MET A 1 -4.80 16.91 -16.49
CA MET A 1 -5.13 17.08 -15.06
C MET A 1 -3.81 17.08 -14.32
N GLU A 2 -3.44 18.20 -13.69
CA GLU A 2 -2.20 18.26 -12.91
C GLU A 2 -2.27 17.31 -11.71
N LEU A 3 -1.12 16.75 -11.31
CA LEU A 3 -1.00 15.85 -10.15
C LEU A 3 -1.60 16.47 -8.88
N SER A 4 -1.48 17.78 -8.70
CA SER A 4 -2.06 18.55 -7.59
C SER A 4 -3.59 18.37 -7.45
N ASN A 5 -4.32 18.32 -8.58
CA ASN A 5 -5.78 18.11 -8.58
C ASN A 5 -6.17 16.64 -8.33
N LEU A 6 -5.28 15.69 -8.64
CA LEU A 6 -5.50 14.26 -8.35
C LEU A 6 -5.54 13.99 -6.84
N TYR A 7 -4.56 14.50 -6.08
CA TYR A 7 -4.51 14.27 -4.64
C TYR A 7 -5.69 14.87 -3.88
N SER A 8 -6.23 16.01 -4.34
CA SER A 8 -7.41 16.63 -3.70
C SER A 8 -8.70 15.80 -3.83
N SER A 9 -8.75 14.86 -4.78
CA SER A 9 -9.91 14.00 -5.02
C SER A 9 -9.86 12.66 -4.25
N VAL A 10 -8.76 12.39 -3.56
CA VAL A 10 -8.50 11.15 -2.83
C VAL A 10 -8.51 11.42 -1.34
N ASN A 11 -9.28 10.66 -0.58
CA ASN A 11 -9.27 10.79 0.88
C ASN A 11 -8.01 10.13 1.45
N ARG A 12 -6.94 10.92 1.60
CA ARG A 12 -5.62 10.42 2.03
C ARG A 12 -5.66 9.62 3.33
N GLN A 13 -6.39 10.09 4.33
CA GLN A 13 -6.50 9.39 5.62
C GLN A 13 -7.15 8.01 5.46
N LEU A 14 -8.20 7.93 4.64
CA LEU A 14 -8.87 6.67 4.35
C LEU A 14 -7.96 5.71 3.56
N GLU A 15 -7.16 6.22 2.62
CA GLU A 15 -6.22 5.39 1.87
C GLU A 15 -5.08 4.85 2.73
N LYS A 16 -4.55 5.65 3.67
CA LYS A 16 -3.58 5.16 4.66
C LYS A 16 -4.17 4.00 5.47
N LEU A 17 -5.41 4.16 5.96
CA LEU A 17 -6.10 3.09 6.69
C LEU A 17 -6.31 1.84 5.83
N ALA A 18 -6.73 2.00 4.57
CA ALA A 18 -6.89 0.87 3.66
C ALA A 18 -5.58 0.10 3.45
N PHE A 19 -4.48 0.81 3.20
CA PHE A 19 -3.17 0.18 3.01
C PHE A 19 -2.67 -0.53 4.27
N LEU A 20 -2.92 0.05 5.45
CA LEU A 20 -2.55 -0.57 6.71
C LEU A 20 -3.37 -1.83 7.00
N VAL A 21 -4.68 -1.83 6.70
CA VAL A 21 -5.51 -3.03 6.85
C VAL A 21 -5.01 -4.13 5.92
N GLU A 22 -4.77 -3.85 4.65
CA GLU A 22 -4.18 -4.81 3.69
C GLU A 22 -2.84 -5.36 4.21
N ALA A 23 -1.95 -4.47 4.68
CA ALA A 23 -0.67 -4.87 5.26
C ALA A 23 -0.80 -5.75 6.52
N SER A 24 -1.87 -5.58 7.30
CA SER A 24 -2.15 -6.39 8.50
C SER A 24 -2.68 -7.79 8.17
N GLU A 25 -3.40 -7.93 7.05
CA GLU A 25 -3.91 -9.20 6.55
C GLU A 25 -2.84 -9.99 5.78
N GLY A 26 -1.77 -9.30 5.37
CA GLY A 26 -0.63 -9.85 4.66
C GLY A 26 -0.78 -9.60 3.16
N VAL A 27 0.15 -8.83 2.61
CA VAL A 27 0.15 -8.46 1.19
C VAL A 27 0.99 -9.43 0.39
N TYR A 28 0.50 -9.86 -0.76
CA TYR A 28 1.26 -10.66 -1.72
C TYR A 28 1.87 -9.77 -2.80
N GLY A 29 2.80 -8.92 -2.38
CA GLY A 29 3.55 -8.02 -3.25
C GLY A 29 2.92 -6.64 -3.45
N LEU A 30 3.74 -5.67 -3.83
CA LEU A 30 3.32 -4.26 -3.85
C LEU A 30 2.20 -3.94 -4.86
N TYR A 31 1.99 -4.78 -5.87
CA TYR A 31 0.92 -4.60 -6.85
C TYR A 31 -0.49 -4.61 -6.21
N GLU A 32 -0.69 -5.29 -5.09
CA GLU A 32 -1.99 -5.30 -4.40
C GLU A 32 -2.41 -3.90 -3.95
N PHE A 33 -1.47 -3.04 -3.56
CA PHE A 33 -1.77 -1.64 -3.25
C PHE A 33 -2.33 -0.85 -4.43
N LEU A 34 -1.97 -1.22 -5.67
CA LEU A 34 -2.60 -0.61 -6.85
C LEU A 34 -4.03 -1.09 -7.03
N LEU A 35 -4.32 -2.34 -6.68
CA LEU A 35 -5.68 -2.90 -6.69
C LEU A 35 -6.53 -2.24 -5.61
N THR A 36 -5.96 -1.99 -4.42
CA THR A 36 -6.62 -1.21 -3.37
C THR A 36 -7.03 0.16 -3.91
N ILE A 37 -6.14 0.92 -4.56
CA ILE A 37 -6.47 2.21 -5.23
C ILE A 37 -7.42 2.03 -6.44
N GLY A 38 -7.58 0.80 -6.92
CA GLY A 38 -8.49 0.41 -7.99
C GLY A 38 -9.93 0.90 -7.80
N TYR A 39 -10.36 1.10 -6.56
CA TYR A 39 -11.64 1.71 -6.16
C TYR A 39 -12.00 3.00 -6.92
N TYR A 40 -11.00 3.82 -7.24
CA TYR A 40 -11.22 5.06 -7.98
C TYR A 40 -11.18 4.82 -9.50
N ASP A 41 -12.35 4.51 -10.06
CA ASP A 41 -12.51 4.21 -11.50
C ASP A 41 -12.14 5.40 -12.43
N PHE A 42 -12.18 6.64 -11.93
CA PHE A 42 -11.79 7.83 -12.69
C PHE A 42 -10.27 7.99 -12.86
N LEU A 43 -9.47 7.22 -12.12
CA LEU A 43 -8.01 7.28 -12.18
C LEU A 43 -7.45 6.43 -13.32
N THR A 44 -6.52 7.01 -14.07
CA THR A 44 -5.67 6.22 -14.98
C THR A 44 -4.71 5.34 -14.18
N ILE A 45 -4.18 4.29 -14.82
CA ILE A 45 -3.18 3.43 -14.20
C ILE A 45 -1.98 4.23 -13.65
N VAL A 46 -1.50 5.23 -14.39
CA VAL A 46 -0.40 6.12 -13.96
C VAL A 46 -0.78 6.90 -12.69
N GLY A 47 -2.01 7.40 -12.61
CA GLY A 47 -2.50 8.07 -11.41
C GLY A 47 -2.57 7.14 -10.20
N LYS A 48 -3.02 5.89 -10.40
CA LYS A 48 -3.06 4.87 -9.33
C LYS A 48 -1.66 4.56 -8.81
N TYR A 49 -0.67 4.41 -9.70
CA TYR A 49 0.74 4.22 -9.33
C TYR A 49 1.29 5.40 -8.53
N ALA A 50 1.07 6.64 -8.97
CA ALA A 50 1.56 7.82 -8.25
C ALA A 50 1.01 7.89 -6.81
N ILE A 51 -0.29 7.62 -6.63
CA ILE A 51 -0.93 7.64 -5.31
C ILE A 51 -0.40 6.51 -4.43
N ALA A 52 -0.33 5.28 -4.95
CA ALA A 52 0.17 4.12 -4.21
C ALA A 52 1.64 4.30 -3.80
N TYR A 53 2.48 4.80 -4.72
CA TYR A 53 3.88 5.11 -4.47
C TYR A 53 4.03 6.10 -3.30
N ASP A 54 3.29 7.21 -3.34
CA ASP A 54 3.37 8.22 -2.29
C ASP A 54 2.83 7.72 -0.96
N LEU A 55 1.77 6.90 -0.96
CA LEU A 55 1.23 6.30 0.27
C LEU A 55 2.24 5.36 0.90
N LEU A 56 2.84 4.46 0.11
CA LEU A 56 3.85 3.53 0.62
C LEU A 56 5.04 4.28 1.22
N LYS A 57 5.54 5.31 0.54
CA LYS A 57 6.62 6.14 1.08
C LYS A 57 6.22 6.80 2.39
N GLU A 58 5.04 7.38 2.48
CA GLU A 58 4.55 8.02 3.70
C GLU A 58 4.45 7.02 4.85
N LEU A 59 3.86 5.85 4.64
CA LEU A 59 3.71 4.81 5.66
C LEU A 59 5.07 4.26 6.12
N LEU A 60 6.04 4.10 5.21
CA LEU A 60 7.40 3.68 5.53
C LEU A 60 8.15 4.76 6.33
N LEU A 61 8.07 6.02 5.92
CA LEU A 61 8.70 7.14 6.62
C LEU A 61 8.13 7.36 8.02
N GLU A 62 6.83 7.09 8.19
CA GLU A 62 6.15 7.16 9.48
C GLU A 62 6.32 5.90 10.33
N ASP A 63 7.07 4.90 9.87
CA ASP A 63 7.29 3.63 10.58
C ASP A 63 5.97 2.88 10.89
N LEU A 64 4.97 3.00 10.02
CA LEU A 64 3.69 2.30 10.14
C LEU A 64 3.71 0.93 9.46
N ILE A 65 4.60 0.76 8.47
CA ILE A 65 4.88 -0.50 7.79
C ILE A 65 6.39 -0.65 7.61
N VAL A 66 6.84 -1.88 7.36
CA VAL A 66 8.20 -2.18 6.89
C VAL A 66 8.13 -2.81 5.51
N LEU A 67 9.10 -2.46 4.66
CA LEU A 67 9.29 -3.11 3.36
C LEU A 67 10.22 -4.30 3.56
N GLU A 68 9.80 -5.46 3.09
CA GLU A 68 10.49 -6.74 3.26
C GLU A 68 10.91 -7.29 1.89
N GLU A 69 12.13 -7.84 1.84
CA GLU A 69 12.70 -8.46 0.65
C GLU A 69 12.73 -9.98 0.80
N PHE A 70 12.28 -10.71 -0.22
CA PHE A 70 12.16 -12.17 -0.25
C PHE A 70 12.86 -12.77 -1.48
N THR A 71 13.43 -13.97 -1.32
CA THR A 71 14.04 -14.71 -2.43
C THR A 71 13.02 -15.45 -3.28
N ASP A 72 11.87 -15.78 -2.70
CA ASP A 72 10.86 -16.67 -3.26
C ASP A 72 9.50 -15.98 -3.35
N PRO A 73 8.66 -16.39 -4.30
CA PRO A 73 7.35 -15.79 -4.47
C PRO A 73 6.41 -16.18 -3.35
N ASP A 74 6.60 -17.30 -2.64
CA ASP A 74 5.67 -17.75 -1.60
C ASP A 74 5.87 -17.00 -0.27
N LEU A 75 6.75 -15.98 -0.23
CA LEU A 75 7.09 -15.19 0.95
C LEU A 75 7.61 -16.03 2.13
N LYS A 76 8.24 -17.19 1.85
CA LYS A 76 8.71 -18.12 2.90
C LYS A 76 10.11 -17.79 3.40
N GLN A 77 10.93 -17.16 2.57
CA GLN A 77 12.33 -16.87 2.85
C GLN A 77 12.60 -15.37 2.76
N LYS A 78 12.29 -14.70 3.88
CA LYS A 78 12.67 -13.31 4.08
C LYS A 78 14.19 -13.18 4.11
N ILE A 79 14.72 -12.28 3.28
CA ILE A 79 16.13 -11.91 3.25
C ILE A 79 16.39 -10.86 4.33
N ARG A 80 15.61 -9.77 4.30
CA ARG A 80 15.82 -8.61 5.18
C ARG A 80 14.62 -7.67 5.18
N ASN A 81 14.63 -6.73 6.13
CA ASN A 81 13.92 -5.47 5.98
C ASN A 81 14.75 -4.55 5.08
N VAL A 82 14.08 -3.84 4.18
CA VAL A 82 14.69 -2.84 3.32
C VAL A 82 14.88 -1.55 4.11
N GLU A 83 16.07 -0.98 4.04
CA GLU A 83 16.38 0.30 4.68
C GLU A 83 15.68 1.46 3.94
N LEU A 84 15.28 2.49 4.68
CA LEU A 84 14.57 3.65 4.12
C LEU A 84 15.35 4.33 2.98
N THR A 85 16.68 4.30 3.01
CA THR A 85 17.54 4.86 1.96
C THR A 85 17.45 4.13 0.63
N GLU A 86 16.95 2.90 0.61
CA GLU A 86 16.82 2.06 -0.59
C GLU A 86 15.38 2.03 -1.13
N VAL A 87 14.39 2.45 -0.33
CA VAL A 87 12.97 2.41 -0.68
C VAL A 87 12.68 3.11 -2.00
N GLU A 88 13.23 4.31 -2.22
CA GLU A 88 12.97 5.05 -3.46
C GLU A 88 13.51 4.32 -4.69
N LEU A 89 14.68 3.66 -4.57
CA LEU A 89 15.25 2.89 -5.67
C LEU A 89 14.36 1.70 -6.02
N ILE A 90 13.78 1.04 -5.01
CA ILE A 90 12.92 -0.14 -5.23
C ILE A 90 11.56 0.27 -5.79
N LEU A 91 10.90 1.26 -5.18
CA LEU A 91 9.57 1.70 -5.59
C LEU A 91 9.56 2.37 -6.97
N ASN A 92 10.66 2.98 -7.40
CA ASN A 92 10.80 3.56 -8.75
C ASN A 92 11.08 2.51 -9.84
N GLN A 93 11.30 1.25 -9.50
CA GLN A 93 11.45 0.16 -10.48
C GLN A 93 10.10 -0.55 -10.66
N PRO A 94 9.41 -0.38 -11.82
CA PRO A 94 8.09 -1.01 -12.03
C PRO A 94 8.11 -2.52 -11.84
N PHE A 95 9.24 -3.17 -12.16
CA PHE A 95 9.38 -4.62 -12.00
C PHE A 95 9.22 -5.06 -10.54
N SER A 96 9.73 -4.28 -9.58
CA SER A 96 9.66 -4.58 -8.14
C SER A 96 8.24 -4.68 -7.58
N TRP A 97 7.25 -4.16 -8.30
CA TRP A 97 5.86 -4.21 -7.86
C TRP A 97 5.21 -5.57 -8.12
N TYR A 98 5.73 -6.35 -9.05
CA TYR A 98 5.13 -7.62 -9.46
C TYR A 98 5.62 -8.80 -8.59
N THR A 99 4.74 -9.76 -8.37
CA THR A 99 5.02 -11.02 -7.63
C THR A 99 5.99 -11.96 -8.35
N SER A 100 6.14 -11.77 -9.66
CA SER A 100 7.13 -12.47 -10.48
C SER A 100 8.54 -11.88 -10.36
N SER A 101 8.71 -10.75 -9.66
CA SER A 101 10.01 -10.11 -9.48
C SER A 101 10.93 -10.92 -8.57
N ARG A 102 12.24 -10.84 -8.86
CA ARG A 102 13.29 -11.44 -8.04
C ARG A 102 14.40 -10.39 -7.84
N PRO A 103 14.66 -9.97 -6.60
CA PRO A 103 13.94 -10.33 -5.36
C PRO A 103 12.47 -9.85 -5.39
N MET A 104 11.60 -10.48 -4.60
CA MET A 104 10.21 -10.07 -4.41
C MET A 104 10.11 -9.13 -3.21
N TYR A 105 9.26 -8.11 -3.30
CA TYR A 105 9.03 -7.17 -2.22
C TYR A 105 7.60 -7.25 -1.73
N SER A 106 7.43 -7.32 -0.41
CA SER A 106 6.13 -7.16 0.24
C SER A 106 6.26 -6.25 1.46
N VAL A 107 5.16 -5.96 2.14
CA VAL A 107 5.17 -5.16 3.36
C VAL A 107 4.56 -5.93 4.53
N ALA A 108 5.06 -5.64 5.71
CA ALA A 108 4.46 -6.06 6.97
C ALA A 108 4.08 -4.82 7.79
N ILE A 109 2.98 -4.91 8.53
CA ILE A 109 2.58 -3.86 9.46
C ILE A 109 3.51 -3.83 10.69
N THR A 110 3.76 -2.64 11.24
CA THR A 110 4.46 -2.48 12.52
C THR A 110 3.45 -2.38 13.67
N ALA A 111 3.92 -2.52 14.92
CA ALA A 111 3.09 -2.24 16.10
C ALA A 111 2.52 -0.79 16.10
N LYS A 112 3.24 0.16 15.50
CA LYS A 112 2.77 1.54 15.35
C LYS A 112 1.66 1.63 14.29
N GLY A 113 1.78 0.88 13.20
CA GLY A 113 0.73 0.71 12.19
C GLY A 113 -0.54 0.10 12.77
N GLU A 114 -0.42 -0.96 13.55
CA GLU A 114 -1.56 -1.60 14.23
C GLU A 114 -2.27 -0.61 15.15
N ALA A 115 -1.52 0.11 16.00
CA ALA A 115 -2.09 1.13 16.88
C ALA A 115 -2.76 2.27 16.10
N TYR A 116 -2.27 2.60 14.90
CA TYR A 116 -2.90 3.58 14.02
C TYR A 116 -4.27 3.10 13.52
N ILE A 117 -4.40 1.82 13.15
CA ILE A 117 -5.69 1.21 12.78
C ILE A 117 -6.65 1.24 13.98
N GLU A 118 -6.20 0.82 15.16
CA GLU A 118 -7.03 0.77 16.38
C GLU A 118 -7.55 2.15 16.80
N ALA A 119 -6.79 3.22 16.52
CA ALA A 119 -7.18 4.59 16.80
C ALA A 119 -8.14 5.19 15.75
N ALA A 120 -8.48 4.47 14.69
CA ALA A 120 -9.37 4.96 13.64
C ALA A 120 -10.78 5.23 14.19
N ASN A 121 -11.37 6.35 13.79
CA ASN A 121 -12.73 6.69 14.21
C ASN A 121 -13.79 5.84 13.47
N GLU A 122 -14.95 5.69 14.09
CA GLU A 122 -16.06 4.89 13.57
C GLU A 122 -16.55 5.33 12.18
N ILE A 123 -16.45 6.63 11.86
CA ILE A 123 -16.88 7.16 10.56
C ILE A 123 -15.96 6.64 9.45
N ASP A 124 -14.65 6.64 9.67
CA ASP A 124 -13.69 6.18 8.68
C ASP A 124 -13.70 4.66 8.53
N LEU A 125 -13.89 3.92 9.62
CA LEU A 125 -14.13 2.46 9.57
C LEU A 125 -15.37 2.13 8.72
N LYS A 126 -16.50 2.81 8.92
CA LYS A 126 -17.70 2.64 8.08
C LYS A 126 -17.51 3.03 6.62
N LYS A 127 -16.62 3.97 6.31
CA LYS A 127 -16.27 4.28 4.91
C LYS A 127 -15.43 3.16 4.31
N LEU A 128 -14.49 2.62 5.09
CA LEU A 128 -13.60 1.56 4.67
C LEU A 128 -14.35 0.25 4.42
N GLU A 129 -15.25 -0.15 5.33
CA GLU A 129 -16.13 -1.32 5.16
C GLU A 129 -16.95 -1.22 3.86
N ARG A 130 -17.57 -0.06 3.59
CA ARG A 130 -18.36 0.16 2.37
C ARG A 130 -17.52 0.03 1.10
N ARG A 131 -16.25 0.43 1.15
CA ARG A 131 -15.32 0.29 0.04
C ARG A 131 -14.97 -1.19 -0.21
N PHE A 132 -14.60 -1.93 0.83
CA PHE A 132 -14.25 -3.35 0.66
C PHE A 132 -15.43 -4.18 0.20
N LEU A 133 -16.64 -3.96 0.75
CA LEU A 133 -17.88 -4.59 0.28
C LEU A 133 -18.20 -4.28 -1.19
N TYR A 134 -17.84 -3.09 -1.68
CA TYR A 134 -18.00 -2.74 -3.09
C TYR A 134 -17.02 -3.48 -4.00
N ASN A 135 -15.80 -3.73 -3.52
CA ASN A 135 -14.78 -4.46 -4.25
C ASN A 135 -15.09 -5.98 -4.32
N ASP A 136 -15.64 -6.57 -3.25
CA ASP A 136 -16.03 -7.99 -3.22
C ASP A 136 -17.23 -8.34 -4.13
N GLY A 137 -18.00 -7.33 -4.52
CA GLY A 137 -19.19 -7.47 -5.37
C GLY A 137 -18.96 -7.26 -6.87
N LYS A 138 -17.72 -6.97 -7.29
CA LYS A 138 -17.32 -6.82 -8.71
C LYS A 138 -16.55 -8.05 -9.18
#